data_AF-A0A7C4NAC2-F1
#
_entry.id   AF-A0A7C4NAC2-F1
#
_cell.length_a   1.000
_cell.length_b   1.000
_cell.length_c   1.000
_cell.angle_alpha   90.00
_cell.angle_beta   90.00
_cell.angle_gamma   90.00
#
_symmetry.space_group_name_H-M   'P 1'
#
loop_
_entity.id
_entity.type
_entity.pdbx_description
1 polymer ?
#
loop_
_entity_poly.entity_id
_entity_poly.type
_entity_poly.pdbx_seq_one_letter_code
_entity_poly.pdbx_strand_id
1 'polypeptide(L)'
;MSTRYCVLAVGLIAVLAVTAAPGSAQTDGPTTLNGESSCLTCHENLYYLYDTGKWFCLNQPDMHCVYCHGGDDTAFSASHVYSKGKGVIRVAHVPKTIDNDLPLPGSTPTFGFETARHNGVFLLRNLSEDAHTTSRWYIVISMGRSAGHLALGIGKAAAAAVTIIPEEFRGRAVTAEEVCDIIIGSIIKRKAEGTNYGVAVLAEGLIESMGEKGLMSAVPGGSLDRYGKVVRDDHGHLRLGEIAFGRLMKDILTARLEQLGM
;
A
#
# COMPACT_ATOMS: atom_id res chain seq x y z
N MET A 1 -0.30 27.11 -30.03
CA MET A 1 -1.22 26.18 -29.33
C MET A 1 -0.69 25.99 -27.92
N SER A 2 -1.38 26.56 -26.92
CA SER A 2 -1.06 26.35 -25.50
C SER A 2 -1.58 24.96 -25.12
N THR A 3 -0.68 23.99 -24.99
CA THR A 3 -1.03 22.64 -24.51
C THR A 3 -1.26 22.74 -23.01
N ARG A 4 -2.52 22.95 -22.58
CA ARG A 4 -2.85 22.91 -21.15
C ARG A 4 -2.70 21.48 -20.65
N TYR A 5 -1.64 21.19 -19.87
CA TYR A 5 -1.44 19.89 -19.24
C TYR A 5 -2.53 19.68 -18.18
N CYS A 6 -3.55 18.91 -18.52
CA CYS A 6 -4.55 18.46 -17.55
C CYS A 6 -4.03 17.17 -16.91
N VAL A 7 -3.42 17.30 -15.73
CA VAL A 7 -2.98 16.16 -14.92
C VAL A 7 -4.14 15.72 -14.03
N LEU A 8 -4.65 14.51 -14.26
CA LEU A 8 -5.62 13.87 -13.38
C LEU A 8 -4.92 12.80 -12.53
N ALA A 9 -5.08 12.90 -11.21
CA ALA A 9 -4.72 11.82 -10.30
C ALA A 9 -5.93 10.90 -10.14
N VAL A 10 -5.82 9.67 -10.62
CA VAL A 10 -6.83 8.63 -10.41
C VAL A 10 -6.26 7.64 -9.40
N GLY A 11 -6.81 7.65 -8.18
CA GLY A 11 -6.58 6.56 -7.24
C GLY A 11 -7.23 5.31 -7.80
N LEU A 12 -6.46 4.24 -8.02
CA LEU A 12 -7.04 2.99 -8.49
C LEU A 12 -7.90 2.43 -7.36
N ILE A 13 -9.23 2.50 -7.54
CA ILE A 13 -10.22 1.98 -6.60
C ILE A 13 -10.06 0.45 -6.58
N ALA A 14 -9.26 -0.06 -5.66
CA ALA A 14 -9.70 -1.26 -4.98
C ALA A 14 -10.94 -0.86 -4.22
N VAL A 15 -12.03 -1.60 -4.47
CA VAL A 15 -13.31 -1.59 -3.76
C VAL A 15 -13.18 -0.85 -2.43
N LEU A 16 -13.95 0.22 -2.29
CA LEU A 16 -14.25 0.85 -1.01
C LEU A 16 -14.78 -0.26 -0.09
N ALA A 17 -13.88 -1.00 0.54
CA ALA A 17 -14.17 -1.74 1.74
C ALA A 17 -14.47 -0.63 2.72
N VAL A 18 -15.76 -0.30 2.83
CA VAL A 18 -16.32 0.43 3.95
C VAL A 18 -15.56 -0.07 5.16
N THR A 19 -14.80 0.84 5.76
CA THR A 19 -14.06 0.59 6.97
C THR A 19 -15.08 0.16 8.01
N ALA A 20 -15.27 -1.16 8.14
CA ALA A 20 -15.37 -1.73 9.46
C ALA A 20 -14.02 -1.38 10.10
N ALA A 21 -13.94 -0.19 10.69
CA ALA A 21 -12.90 0.09 11.65
C ALA A 21 -12.90 -1.12 12.61
N PRO A 22 -11.74 -1.72 12.96
CA PRO A 22 -11.71 -2.50 14.19
C PRO A 22 -12.24 -1.54 15.25
N GLY A 23 -13.42 -1.86 15.80
CA GLY A 23 -14.02 -1.04 16.82
C GLY A 23 -12.97 -0.82 17.89
N SER A 24 -12.74 0.44 18.26
CA SER A 24 -12.04 0.74 19.50
C SER A 24 -12.89 0.15 20.62
N ALA A 25 -12.60 -1.08 21.02
CA ALA A 25 -13.31 -1.74 22.09
C ALA A 25 -12.67 -1.30 23.40
N GLN A 26 -13.49 -0.63 24.20
CA GLN A 26 -13.26 -0.41 25.61
C GLN A 26 -12.87 -1.72 26.29
N THR A 27 -12.04 -1.57 27.31
CA THR A 27 -11.54 -2.63 28.18
C THR A 27 -12.69 -3.25 28.99
N ASP A 28 -13.48 -4.10 28.38
CA ASP A 28 -14.22 -5.10 29.14
C ASP A 28 -13.27 -6.27 29.38
N GLY A 29 -12.85 -6.39 30.63
CA GLY A 29 -11.95 -7.44 31.09
C GLY A 29 -12.46 -8.85 30.73
N PRO A 30 -11.57 -9.86 30.76
CA PRO A 30 -11.89 -11.19 30.28
C PRO A 30 -13.10 -11.75 31.01
N THR A 31 -14.16 -12.06 30.26
CA THR A 31 -15.34 -12.72 30.80
C THR A 31 -15.00 -14.18 31.08
N THR A 32 -15.08 -14.57 32.34
CA THR A 32 -14.77 -15.92 32.81
C THR A 32 -15.82 -16.91 32.32
N LEU A 33 -15.47 -17.72 31.32
CA LEU A 33 -16.20 -18.96 31.05
C LEU A 33 -15.68 -20.02 32.03
N ASN A 34 -16.51 -20.32 33.03
CA ASN A 34 -16.29 -21.24 34.13
C ASN A 34 -15.30 -20.71 35.18
N GLY A 35 -15.72 -20.71 36.45
CA GLY A 35 -15.03 -20.13 37.60
C GLY A 35 -13.71 -20.80 38.01
N GLU A 36 -12.81 -21.09 37.07
CA GLU A 36 -11.42 -21.47 37.32
C GLU A 36 -10.50 -20.34 36.86
N SER A 37 -10.03 -19.57 37.82
CA SER A 37 -9.20 -18.37 37.70
C SER A 37 -7.73 -18.67 37.37
N SER A 38 -7.46 -19.52 36.36
CA SER A 38 -6.07 -19.81 35.95
C SER A 38 -5.56 -18.91 34.81
N CYS A 39 -6.45 -18.27 34.05
CA CYS A 39 -6.06 -17.44 32.90
C CYS A 39 -5.74 -15.97 33.24
N LEU A 40 -6.18 -15.45 34.39
CA LEU A 40 -5.89 -14.07 34.82
C LEU A 40 -4.39 -13.80 35.09
N THR A 41 -3.62 -14.86 35.33
CA THR A 41 -2.16 -14.79 35.55
C THR A 41 -1.32 -14.93 34.26
N CYS A 42 -1.94 -15.24 33.12
CA CYS A 42 -1.24 -15.47 31.84
C CYS A 42 -1.51 -14.34 30.83
N HIS A 43 -1.27 -13.08 31.22
CA HIS A 43 -1.38 -11.94 30.28
C HIS A 43 -0.48 -12.11 29.03
N GLU A 44 0.61 -12.87 29.14
CA GLU A 44 1.56 -13.10 28.04
C GLU A 44 1.15 -14.17 27.02
N ASN A 45 0.14 -15.00 27.32
CA ASN A 45 -0.25 -16.15 26.48
C ASN A 45 -1.68 -16.04 25.94
N LEU A 46 -2.23 -14.83 25.87
CA LEU A 46 -3.56 -14.57 25.32
C LEU A 46 -3.45 -14.20 23.83
N TYR A 47 -4.26 -14.85 23.01
CA TYR A 47 -4.40 -14.56 21.58
C TYR A 47 -5.84 -14.10 21.30
N TYR A 48 -6.01 -12.98 20.60
CA TYR A 48 -7.31 -12.48 20.19
C TYR A 48 -7.68 -13.03 18.81
N LEU A 49 -8.79 -13.75 18.72
CA LEU A 49 -9.23 -14.36 17.48
C LEU A 49 -10.33 -13.51 16.85
N TYR A 50 -9.94 -12.64 15.92
CA TYR A 50 -10.79 -11.61 15.31
C TYR A 50 -12.11 -12.15 14.72
N ASP A 51 -12.10 -13.33 14.10
CA ASP A 51 -13.30 -13.95 13.52
C ASP A 51 -14.37 -14.28 14.57
N THR A 52 -13.96 -14.51 15.83
CA THR A 52 -14.86 -14.89 16.93
C THR A 52 -15.06 -13.79 17.96
N GLY A 53 -14.23 -12.74 17.91
CA GLY A 53 -14.23 -11.65 18.90
C GLY A 53 -13.82 -12.06 20.31
N LYS A 54 -13.17 -13.23 20.48
CA LYS A 54 -12.82 -13.79 21.79
C LYS A 54 -11.30 -13.86 22.02
N TRP A 55 -10.92 -13.75 23.29
CA TRP A 55 -9.57 -14.03 23.76
C TRP A 55 -9.43 -15.51 24.08
N PHE A 56 -8.40 -16.15 23.53
CA PHE A 56 -8.05 -17.53 23.78
C PHE A 56 -6.70 -17.62 24.50
N CYS A 57 -6.62 -18.45 25.52
CA CYS A 57 -5.35 -18.76 26.17
C CYS A 57 -4.65 -19.85 25.37
N LEU A 58 -3.42 -19.60 24.92
CA LEU A 58 -2.61 -20.56 24.17
C LEU A 58 -2.24 -21.82 24.98
N ASN A 59 -2.41 -21.78 26.31
CA ASN A 59 -2.21 -22.93 27.20
C ASN A 59 -3.50 -23.72 27.47
N GLN A 60 -4.66 -23.30 26.94
CA GLN A 60 -5.89 -24.08 27.07
C GLN A 60 -5.92 -25.25 26.07
N PRO A 61 -6.44 -26.41 26.50
CA PRO A 61 -6.22 -27.69 25.82
C PRO A 61 -7.06 -27.92 24.55
N ASP A 62 -7.93 -26.99 24.16
CA ASP A 62 -8.90 -27.19 23.08
C ASP A 62 -8.43 -26.73 21.69
N MET A 63 -7.36 -25.92 21.59
CA MET A 63 -6.86 -25.42 20.30
C MET A 63 -5.61 -26.16 19.83
N HIS A 64 -5.78 -27.08 18.89
CA HIS A 64 -4.67 -27.86 18.32
C HIS A 64 -4.09 -27.29 17.02
N CYS A 65 -4.81 -26.38 16.34
CA CYS A 65 -4.39 -25.83 15.06
C CYS A 65 -4.90 -24.39 14.87
N VAL A 66 -4.06 -23.53 14.32
CA VAL A 66 -4.41 -22.17 13.89
C VAL A 66 -4.10 -22.03 12.40
N TYR A 67 -5.05 -21.44 11.67
CA TYR A 67 -4.90 -21.14 10.26
C TYR A 67 -4.86 -19.64 10.06
N CYS A 68 -3.79 -19.15 9.44
CA CYS A 68 -3.54 -17.73 9.27
C CYS A 68 -3.55 -17.35 7.79
N HIS A 69 -4.40 -16.40 7.40
CA HIS A 69 -4.44 -15.86 6.05
C HIS A 69 -4.00 -14.41 6.05
N GLY A 70 -2.88 -14.09 5.41
CA GLY A 70 -2.45 -12.71 5.34
C GLY A 70 -1.10 -12.49 4.67
N GLY A 71 -0.64 -11.25 4.77
CA GLY A 71 0.69 -10.83 4.30
C GLY A 71 1.75 -11.01 5.38
N ASP A 72 2.80 -10.19 5.31
CA ASP A 72 3.97 -10.25 6.19
C ASP A 72 3.62 -10.14 7.69
N ASP A 73 2.82 -9.14 8.09
CA ASP A 73 2.41 -8.96 9.50
C ASP A 73 1.68 -10.20 10.07
N THR A 74 0.88 -10.86 9.23
CA THR A 74 0.17 -12.08 9.62
C THR A 74 1.10 -13.28 9.68
N ALA A 75 2.06 -13.39 8.76
CA ALA A 75 3.09 -14.43 8.78
C ALA A 75 3.98 -14.29 10.03
N PHE A 76 4.36 -13.05 10.37
CA PHE A 76 5.12 -12.74 11.58
C PHE A 76 4.35 -13.16 12.84
N SER A 77 3.09 -12.74 12.96
CA SER A 77 2.21 -13.11 14.09
C SER A 77 2.05 -14.63 14.20
N ALA A 78 1.83 -15.32 13.07
CA ALA A 78 1.72 -16.78 13.00
C ALA A 78 2.99 -17.49 13.50
N SER A 79 4.17 -16.98 13.15
CA SER A 79 5.45 -17.52 13.63
C SER A 79 5.62 -17.39 15.15
N HIS A 80 5.10 -16.29 15.72
CA HIS A 80 5.15 -16.04 17.16
C HIS A 80 4.21 -16.99 17.92
N VAL A 81 2.99 -17.20 17.40
CA VAL A 81 2.03 -18.16 17.95
C VAL A 81 2.61 -19.58 17.94
N TYR A 82 3.21 -20.00 16.83
CA TYR A 82 3.87 -21.32 16.75
C TYR A 82 4.99 -21.47 17.79
N SER A 83 5.85 -20.46 17.92
CA SER A 83 6.98 -20.46 18.85
C SER A 83 6.52 -20.51 20.31
N LYS A 84 5.48 -19.75 20.66
CA LYS A 84 4.91 -19.70 22.02
C LYS A 84 4.09 -20.94 22.35
N GLY A 85 3.45 -21.54 21.34
CA GLY A 85 2.64 -22.76 21.48
C GLY A 85 3.46 -24.03 21.77
N LYS A 86 4.79 -23.99 21.72
CA LYS A 86 5.72 -25.09 22.11
C LYS A 86 5.33 -26.47 21.53
N GLY A 87 4.78 -26.50 20.31
CA GLY A 87 4.36 -27.73 19.63
C GLY A 87 2.97 -28.26 20.02
N VAL A 88 2.27 -27.63 20.96
CA VAL A 88 0.86 -27.91 21.27
C VAL A 88 -0.05 -27.36 20.17
N ILE A 89 0.30 -26.18 19.64
CA ILE A 89 -0.44 -25.48 18.60
C ILE A 89 0.29 -25.65 17.27
N ARG A 90 -0.36 -26.32 16.32
CA ARG A 90 0.11 -26.34 14.92
C ARG A 90 -0.34 -25.06 14.21
N VAL A 91 0.51 -24.51 13.36
CA VAL A 91 0.19 -23.30 12.60
C VAL A 91 0.38 -23.56 11.12
N ALA A 92 -0.63 -23.22 10.33
CA ALA A 92 -0.56 -23.23 8.87
C ALA A 92 -0.85 -21.81 8.36
N HIS A 93 0.01 -21.29 7.49
CA HIS A 93 -0.10 -19.95 6.94
C HIS A 93 -0.38 -19.99 5.43
N VAL A 94 -1.29 -19.14 4.97
CA VAL A 94 -1.55 -18.89 3.55
C VAL A 94 -1.06 -17.49 3.18
N PRO A 95 -0.14 -17.38 2.22
CA PRO A 95 0.46 -16.12 1.80
C PRO A 95 -0.52 -15.30 0.95
N LYS A 96 -1.39 -14.52 1.60
CA LYS A 96 -2.43 -13.68 1.00
C LYS A 96 -2.02 -12.21 1.03
N THR A 97 -1.39 -11.75 -0.04
CA THR A 97 -1.01 -10.35 -0.23
C THR A 97 -1.03 -10.00 -1.71
N ILE A 98 -1.47 -8.78 -2.05
CA ILE A 98 -1.42 -8.27 -3.43
C ILE A 98 -0.08 -7.59 -3.73
N ASP A 99 0.75 -7.36 -2.71
CA ASP A 99 2.04 -6.66 -2.84
C ASP A 99 3.15 -7.59 -3.34
N ASN A 100 2.92 -8.91 -3.25
CA ASN A 100 3.86 -9.96 -3.65
C ASN A 100 5.24 -9.81 -3.00
N ASP A 101 5.23 -9.49 -1.72
CA ASP A 101 6.37 -9.20 -0.86
C ASP A 101 6.80 -10.38 0.03
N LEU A 102 6.04 -11.48 0.02
CA LEU A 102 6.40 -12.71 0.74
C LEU A 102 7.37 -13.60 -0.06
N PRO A 103 8.44 -14.12 0.56
CA PRO A 103 9.41 -14.98 -0.11
C PRO A 103 8.85 -16.40 -0.29
N LEU A 104 8.25 -16.67 -1.45
CA LEU A 104 7.72 -18.00 -1.79
C LEU A 104 8.68 -18.83 -2.64
N PRO A 105 8.70 -20.17 -2.48
CA PRO A 105 9.53 -21.06 -3.30
C PRO A 105 9.24 -20.91 -4.80
N GLY A 106 10.30 -21.02 -5.61
CA GLY A 106 10.17 -21.03 -7.06
C GLY A 106 9.65 -19.72 -7.67
N SER A 107 9.78 -18.60 -6.96
CA SER A 107 9.27 -17.29 -7.40
C SER A 107 7.75 -17.30 -7.69
N THR A 108 7.02 -18.14 -6.95
CA THR A 108 5.57 -18.23 -7.06
C THR A 108 4.92 -16.93 -6.57
N PRO A 109 3.97 -16.33 -7.31
CA PRO A 109 3.28 -15.14 -6.85
C PRO A 109 2.39 -15.45 -5.64
N THR A 110 2.23 -14.47 -4.76
CA THR A 110 1.31 -14.56 -3.62
C THR A 110 -0.15 -14.58 -4.06
N PHE A 111 -1.02 -15.14 -3.22
CA PHE A 111 -2.44 -15.19 -3.53
C PHE A 111 -3.01 -13.78 -3.62
N GLY A 112 -3.64 -13.47 -4.76
CA GLY A 112 -4.26 -12.19 -5.07
C GLY A 112 -3.43 -11.28 -5.98
N PHE A 113 -2.11 -11.47 -6.08
CA PHE A 113 -1.22 -10.61 -6.89
C PHE A 113 -1.60 -10.59 -8.37
N GLU A 114 -1.71 -11.76 -9.02
CA GLU A 114 -2.01 -11.82 -10.47
C GLU A 114 -3.41 -11.27 -10.78
N THR A 115 -4.39 -11.50 -9.90
CA THR A 115 -5.73 -10.92 -10.03
C THR A 115 -5.68 -9.39 -9.93
N ALA A 116 -4.99 -8.85 -8.93
CA ALA A 116 -4.83 -7.40 -8.77
C ALA A 116 -4.10 -6.78 -9.96
N ARG A 117 -3.00 -7.40 -10.40
CA ARG A 117 -2.22 -6.98 -11.57
C ARG A 117 -3.07 -6.99 -12.83
N HIS A 118 -3.82 -8.06 -13.09
CA HIS A 118 -4.65 -8.17 -14.30
C HIS A 118 -5.69 -7.05 -14.37
N ASN A 119 -6.38 -6.78 -13.26
CA ASN A 119 -7.33 -5.66 -13.16
C ASN A 119 -6.65 -4.31 -13.31
N GLY A 120 -5.49 -4.11 -12.68
CA GLY A 120 -4.69 -2.89 -12.82
C GLY A 120 -4.27 -2.63 -14.26
N VAL A 121 -3.84 -3.67 -14.99
CA VAL A 121 -3.48 -3.58 -16.42
C VAL A 121 -4.69 -3.18 -17.26
N PHE A 122 -5.86 -3.79 -17.02
CA PHE A 122 -7.08 -3.45 -17.74
C PHE A 122 -7.45 -1.98 -17.58
N LEU A 123 -7.43 -1.48 -16.34
CA LEU A 123 -7.72 -0.08 -16.04
C LEU A 123 -6.68 0.87 -16.65
N LEU A 124 -5.40 0.54 -16.55
CA LEU A 124 -4.34 1.40 -17.09
C LEU A 124 -4.40 1.50 -18.61
N ARG A 125 -4.78 0.43 -19.32
CA ARG A 125 -4.99 0.45 -20.77
C ARG A 125 -6.14 1.36 -21.17
N ASN A 126 -7.25 1.33 -20.44
CA ASN A 126 -8.38 2.23 -20.70
C ASN A 126 -7.96 3.71 -20.49
N LEU A 127 -7.18 4.00 -19.45
CA LEU A 127 -6.63 5.34 -19.23
C LEU A 127 -5.61 5.74 -20.31
N SER A 128 -4.84 4.79 -20.84
CA SER A 128 -3.89 5.05 -21.94
C SER A 128 -4.61 5.44 -23.23
N GLU A 129 -5.72 4.76 -23.56
CA GLU A 129 -6.55 5.11 -24.71
C GLU A 129 -7.23 6.48 -24.53
N ASP A 130 -7.73 6.76 -23.33
CA ASP A 130 -8.27 8.08 -23.03
C ASP A 130 -7.18 9.18 -23.11
N ALA A 131 -5.97 8.91 -22.61
CA ALA A 131 -4.84 9.84 -22.70
C ALA A 131 -4.48 10.14 -24.17
N HIS A 132 -4.49 9.12 -25.02
CA HIS A 132 -4.22 9.23 -26.44
C HIS A 132 -5.23 10.13 -27.16
N THR A 133 -6.53 9.90 -26.92
CA THR A 133 -7.60 10.68 -27.56
C THR A 133 -7.72 12.12 -27.04
N THR A 134 -7.40 12.35 -25.77
CA THR A 134 -7.52 13.68 -25.13
C THR A 134 -6.21 14.46 -25.09
N SER A 135 -5.08 13.87 -25.49
CA SER A 135 -3.73 14.44 -25.34
C SER A 135 -3.39 14.83 -23.89
N ARG A 136 -3.70 13.95 -22.94
CA ARG A 136 -3.54 14.19 -21.49
C ARG A 136 -2.50 13.29 -20.84
N TRP A 137 -2.13 13.66 -19.62
CA TRP A 137 -1.30 12.85 -18.74
C TRP A 137 -2.07 12.42 -17.51
N TYR A 138 -2.06 11.11 -17.24
CA TYR A 138 -2.64 10.53 -16.03
C TYR A 138 -1.55 10.11 -15.07
N ILE A 139 -1.75 10.41 -13.79
CA ILE A 139 -0.97 9.84 -12.70
C ILE A 139 -1.85 8.81 -12.01
N VAL A 140 -1.38 7.57 -12.00
CA VAL A 140 -2.06 6.43 -11.37
C VAL A 140 -1.20 5.98 -10.20
N ILE A 141 -1.80 5.86 -9.03
CA ILE A 141 -1.15 5.26 -7.87
C ILE A 141 -1.64 3.83 -7.74
N SER A 142 -0.69 2.90 -7.72
CA SER A 142 -0.94 1.50 -7.39
C SER A 142 -0.69 1.29 -5.91
N MET A 143 -1.57 0.51 -5.28
CA MET A 143 -1.29 -0.07 -3.96
C MET A 143 -0.01 -0.91 -4.02
N GLY A 144 0.57 -1.12 -2.85
CA GLY A 144 1.89 -1.74 -2.69
C GLY A 144 2.62 -1.01 -1.58
N ARG A 145 2.49 -1.51 -0.36
CA ARG A 145 2.98 -0.83 0.85
C ARG A 145 4.50 -0.77 0.86
N SER A 146 5.12 -1.93 0.96
CA SER A 146 6.56 -2.05 1.16
C SER A 146 7.31 -2.43 -0.12
N ALA A 147 6.58 -2.83 -1.17
CA ALA A 147 7.15 -3.26 -2.44
C ALA A 147 6.44 -2.62 -3.65
N GLY A 148 7.21 -2.30 -4.67
CA GLY A 148 6.73 -1.78 -5.96
C GLY A 148 6.36 -2.87 -6.97
N HIS A 149 6.32 -4.15 -6.58
CA HIS A 149 6.09 -5.26 -7.51
C HIS A 149 4.76 -5.13 -8.27
N LEU A 150 3.69 -4.71 -7.61
CA LEU A 150 2.39 -4.52 -8.25
C LEU A 150 2.42 -3.38 -9.26
N ALA A 151 2.97 -2.22 -8.88
CA ALA A 151 3.13 -1.07 -9.76
C ALA A 151 3.98 -1.42 -11.00
N LEU A 152 5.12 -2.08 -10.79
CA LEU A 152 6.00 -2.55 -11.87
C LEU A 152 5.29 -3.56 -12.77
N GLY A 153 4.58 -4.52 -12.18
CA GLY A 153 3.84 -5.56 -12.90
C GLY A 153 2.71 -5.00 -13.77
N ILE A 154 2.00 -3.98 -13.28
CA ILE A 154 0.96 -3.26 -14.02
C ILE A 154 1.59 -2.41 -15.12
N GLY A 155 2.54 -1.54 -14.76
CA GLY A 155 3.18 -0.60 -15.67
C GLY A 155 3.86 -1.29 -16.85
N LYS A 156 4.57 -2.39 -16.59
CA LYS A 156 5.21 -3.21 -17.63
C LYS A 156 4.19 -3.83 -18.59
N ALA A 157 3.10 -4.40 -18.07
CA ALA A 157 2.12 -5.13 -18.89
C ALA A 157 1.14 -4.20 -19.65
N ALA A 158 0.94 -2.98 -19.15
CA ALA A 158 0.13 -1.96 -19.78
C ALA A 158 0.92 -0.97 -20.64
N ALA A 159 2.26 -1.10 -20.71
CA ALA A 159 3.15 -0.16 -21.40
C ALA A 159 2.97 1.30 -20.93
N ALA A 160 3.00 1.50 -19.61
CA ALA A 160 3.00 2.83 -19.01
C ALA A 160 4.19 3.66 -19.54
N ALA A 161 3.99 4.98 -19.67
CA ALA A 161 5.03 5.89 -20.13
C ALA A 161 6.21 5.94 -19.15
N VAL A 162 5.89 5.87 -17.85
CA VAL A 162 6.86 5.77 -16.77
C VAL A 162 6.23 5.02 -15.60
N THR A 163 7.03 4.22 -14.90
CA THR A 163 6.63 3.53 -13.68
C THR A 163 7.72 3.74 -12.64
N ILE A 164 7.36 4.24 -11.47
CA ILE A 164 8.31 4.62 -10.42
C ILE A 164 8.02 3.76 -9.19
N ILE A 165 9.06 3.08 -8.70
CA ILE A 165 8.96 2.14 -7.60
C ILE A 165 9.98 2.47 -6.49
N PRO A 166 9.68 2.18 -5.21
CA PRO A 166 10.58 2.51 -4.10
C PRO A 166 11.95 1.81 -4.22
N GLU A 167 12.01 0.64 -4.85
CA GLU A 167 13.24 -0.14 -5.01
C GLU A 167 14.31 0.55 -5.88
N GLU A 168 13.94 1.51 -6.72
CA GLU A 168 14.88 2.29 -7.53
C GLU A 168 15.73 3.26 -6.69
N PHE A 169 15.28 3.56 -5.47
CA PHE A 169 15.89 4.56 -4.59
C PHE A 169 16.59 3.95 -3.38
N ARG A 170 16.85 2.63 -3.39
CA ARG A 170 17.48 1.93 -2.27
C ARG A 170 18.75 2.63 -1.80
N GLY A 171 18.82 2.90 -0.49
CA GLY A 171 19.98 3.50 0.16
C GLY A 171 19.99 5.03 0.23
N ARG A 172 18.93 5.71 -0.23
CA ARG A 172 18.77 7.16 -0.06
C ARG A 172 17.31 7.56 0.11
N ALA A 173 17.08 8.75 0.69
CA ALA A 173 15.74 9.30 0.79
C ALA A 173 15.21 9.72 -0.59
N VAL A 174 13.92 9.47 -0.81
CA VAL A 174 13.19 9.93 -2.00
C VAL A 174 12.55 11.28 -1.68
N THR A 175 12.59 12.22 -2.61
CA THR A 175 11.83 13.48 -2.48
C THR A 175 10.70 13.53 -3.51
N ALA A 176 9.63 14.25 -3.19
CA ALA A 176 8.52 14.42 -4.13
C ALA A 176 8.97 15.18 -5.39
N GLU A 177 9.92 16.11 -5.23
CA GLU A 177 10.51 16.87 -6.32
C GLU A 177 11.20 15.94 -7.32
N GLU A 178 11.99 14.99 -6.83
CA GLU A 178 12.69 14.03 -7.69
C GLU A 178 11.72 13.12 -8.46
N VAL A 179 10.66 12.64 -7.79
CA VAL A 179 9.60 11.87 -8.46
C VAL A 179 8.93 12.73 -9.55
N CYS A 180 8.66 14.01 -9.27
CA CYS A 180 8.17 14.94 -10.28
C CYS A 180 9.16 15.15 -11.44
N ASP A 181 10.46 15.26 -11.18
CA ASP A 181 11.49 15.40 -12.23
C ASP A 181 11.51 14.20 -13.18
N ILE A 182 11.38 12.98 -12.65
CA ILE A 182 11.30 11.77 -13.47
C ILE A 182 10.06 11.80 -14.37
N ILE A 183 8.90 12.24 -13.84
CA ILE A 183 7.67 12.39 -14.62
C ILE A 183 7.84 13.46 -15.69
N ILE A 184 8.37 14.64 -15.34
CA ILE A 184 8.61 15.76 -16.27
C ILE A 184 9.57 15.34 -17.38
N GLY A 185 10.67 14.66 -17.05
CA GLY A 185 11.61 14.12 -18.02
C GLY A 185 10.93 13.16 -19.00
N SER A 186 10.01 12.32 -18.50
CA SER A 186 9.21 11.43 -19.33
C SER A 186 8.25 12.19 -20.25
N ILE A 187 7.63 13.28 -19.77
CA ILE A 187 6.77 14.18 -20.57
C ILE A 187 7.59 14.83 -21.70
N ILE A 188 8.75 15.39 -21.37
CA ILE A 188 9.63 16.08 -22.33
C ILE A 188 10.14 15.11 -23.39
N LYS A 189 10.61 13.92 -22.98
CA LYS A 189 11.07 12.88 -23.91
C LYS A 189 9.98 12.50 -24.89
N ARG A 190 8.78 12.20 -24.40
CA ARG A 190 7.65 11.80 -25.25
C ARG A 190 7.22 12.90 -26.20
N LYS A 191 7.21 14.15 -25.74
CA LYS A 191 6.95 15.32 -26.58
C LYS A 191 7.97 15.45 -27.71
N ALA A 192 9.25 15.21 -27.44
CA ALA A 192 10.30 15.20 -28.46
C ALA A 192 10.12 14.06 -29.47
N GLU A 193 9.55 12.93 -29.06
CA GLU A 193 9.16 11.80 -29.92
C GLU A 193 7.82 12.03 -30.67
N GLY A 194 7.19 13.19 -30.51
CA GLY A 194 5.91 13.52 -31.15
C GLY A 194 4.66 13.01 -30.41
N THR A 195 4.81 12.50 -29.18
CA THR A 195 3.71 11.98 -28.34
C THR A 195 3.44 12.89 -27.14
N ASN A 196 2.27 13.54 -27.10
CA ASN A 196 1.93 14.52 -26.06
C ASN A 196 1.08 13.95 -24.91
N TYR A 197 0.98 12.63 -24.81
CA TYR A 197 0.15 11.94 -23.83
C TYR A 197 0.93 10.84 -23.13
N GLY A 198 0.46 10.42 -21.95
CA GLY A 198 1.08 9.34 -21.21
C GLY A 198 0.34 8.98 -19.94
N VAL A 199 0.71 7.82 -19.39
CA VAL A 199 0.28 7.38 -18.07
C VAL A 199 1.52 7.11 -17.23
N ALA A 200 1.63 7.80 -16.10
CA ALA A 200 2.65 7.57 -15.09
C ALA A 200 2.06 6.70 -13.97
N VAL A 201 2.76 5.62 -13.63
CA VAL A 201 2.37 4.72 -12.53
C VAL A 201 3.32 4.93 -11.36
N LEU A 202 2.77 5.22 -10.18
CA LEU A 202 3.52 5.40 -8.95
C LEU A 202 3.15 4.30 -7.96
N ALA A 203 4.13 3.66 -7.35
CA ALA A 203 3.89 2.78 -6.21
C ALA A 203 3.56 3.62 -4.96
N GLU A 204 2.54 3.21 -4.21
CA GLU A 204 2.15 3.85 -2.94
C GLU A 204 3.29 3.83 -1.91
N GLY A 205 4.12 2.78 -1.91
CA GLY A 205 5.32 2.67 -1.05
C GLY A 205 6.38 3.75 -1.24
N LEU A 206 6.26 4.60 -2.26
CA LEU A 206 7.04 5.84 -2.35
C LEU A 206 6.79 6.76 -1.15
N ILE A 207 5.59 6.73 -0.55
CA ILE A 207 5.26 7.50 0.66
C ILE A 207 6.12 7.04 1.84
N GLU A 208 6.27 5.73 2.04
CA GLU A 208 7.16 5.19 3.10
C GLU A 208 8.62 5.55 2.82
N SER A 209 9.03 5.53 1.55
CA SER A 209 10.40 5.87 1.14
C SER A 209 10.74 7.36 1.29
N MET A 210 9.76 8.25 1.14
CA MET A 210 9.89 9.68 1.44
C MET A 210 9.92 9.94 2.96
N GLY A 211 9.20 9.13 3.72
CA GLY A 211 9.02 9.29 5.15
C GLY A 211 8.25 10.56 5.52
N GLU A 212 7.88 10.69 6.79
CA GLU A 212 7.07 11.81 7.28
C GLU A 212 7.74 13.17 7.03
N LYS A 213 9.04 13.27 7.31
CA LYS A 213 9.80 14.52 7.09
C LYS A 213 9.83 14.93 5.62
N GLY A 214 10.06 13.96 4.72
CA GLY A 214 10.07 14.21 3.27
C GLY A 214 8.69 14.61 2.75
N LEU A 215 7.64 13.98 3.29
CA LEU A 215 6.27 14.31 2.95
C LEU A 215 5.89 15.72 3.45
N MET A 216 6.25 16.07 4.68
CA MET A 216 6.01 17.41 5.24
C MET A 216 6.76 18.50 4.49
N SER A 217 8.00 18.26 4.06
CA SER A 217 8.76 19.22 3.26
C SER A 217 8.16 19.42 1.86
N ALA A 218 7.53 18.39 1.31
CA ALA A 218 6.92 18.43 -0.01
C ALA A 218 5.55 19.14 -0.03
N VAL A 219 4.90 19.31 1.13
CA VAL A 219 3.54 19.85 1.22
C VAL A 219 3.55 21.38 1.02
N PRO A 220 2.86 21.90 -0.02
CA PRO A 220 2.77 23.34 -0.23
C PRO A 220 2.07 24.03 0.95
N GLY A 221 2.78 24.92 1.64
CA GLY A 221 2.25 25.66 2.80
C GLY A 221 2.41 24.95 4.16
N GLY A 222 3.08 23.79 4.21
CA GLY A 222 3.53 23.17 5.46
C GLY A 222 2.46 22.48 6.32
N SER A 223 1.18 22.47 5.89
CA SER A 223 0.13 21.72 6.58
C SER A 223 -0.47 20.61 5.71
N LEU A 224 -0.47 19.38 6.25
CA LEU A 224 -1.03 18.18 5.63
C LEU A 224 -2.56 18.19 5.56
N ASP A 225 -3.26 19.15 6.18
CA ASP A 225 -4.74 19.17 6.30
C ASP A 225 -5.46 18.97 4.96
N ARG A 226 -4.90 19.49 3.85
CA ARG A 226 -5.47 19.36 2.50
C ARG A 226 -5.25 17.99 1.87
N TYR A 227 -4.24 17.26 2.33
CA TYR A 227 -3.78 15.98 1.80
C TYR A 227 -4.04 14.80 2.76
N GLY A 228 -4.56 15.04 3.96
CA GLY A 228 -4.96 14.01 4.91
C GLY A 228 -4.18 14.08 6.23
N LYS A 229 -4.09 12.94 6.93
CA LYS A 229 -3.40 12.86 8.23
C LYS A 229 -2.37 11.73 8.22
N VAL A 230 -1.25 11.98 8.89
CA VAL A 230 -0.25 10.94 9.17
C VAL A 230 -0.78 10.10 10.34
N VAL A 231 -1.28 8.92 10.03
CA VAL A 231 -1.78 7.95 11.01
C VAL A 231 -0.95 6.69 10.90
N ARG A 232 -0.74 5.98 12.02
CA ARG A 232 -0.08 4.67 12.05
C ARG A 232 -1.06 3.53 12.31
N ASP A 233 -0.73 2.35 11.83
CA ASP A 233 -1.43 1.13 12.23
C ASP A 233 -0.84 0.54 13.52
N ASP A 234 -1.43 -0.56 13.98
CA ASP A 234 -1.04 -1.23 15.23
C ASP A 234 0.36 -1.89 15.15
N HIS A 235 0.91 -2.02 13.93
CA HIS A 235 2.26 -2.51 13.67
C HIS A 235 3.28 -1.35 13.56
N GLY A 236 2.83 -0.10 13.74
CA GLY A 236 3.68 1.09 13.75
C GLY A 236 4.00 1.65 12.37
N HIS A 237 3.41 1.09 11.32
CA HIS A 237 3.60 1.50 9.94
C HIS A 237 2.63 2.62 9.54
N LEU A 238 2.93 3.39 8.50
CA LEU A 238 2.07 4.48 8.03
C LEU A 238 0.79 3.94 7.36
N ARG A 239 -0.36 4.56 7.67
CA ARG A 239 -1.63 4.32 6.98
C ARG A 239 -1.66 5.13 5.69
N LEU A 240 -1.14 4.52 4.64
CA LEU A 240 -0.97 5.18 3.34
C LEU A 240 -2.29 5.67 2.73
N GLY A 241 -3.39 4.95 2.96
CA GLY A 241 -4.73 5.33 2.49
C GLY A 241 -5.31 6.62 3.12
N GLU A 242 -4.77 7.11 4.24
CA GLU A 242 -5.17 8.39 4.84
C GLU A 242 -4.48 9.60 4.19
N ILE A 243 -3.54 9.34 3.27
CA ILE A 243 -2.76 10.37 2.57
C ILE A 243 -3.20 10.39 1.11
N ALA A 244 -3.72 11.53 0.66
CA ALA A 244 -4.09 11.80 -0.73
C ALA A 244 -2.85 12.04 -1.59
N PHE A 245 -1.95 11.07 -1.66
CA PHE A 245 -0.65 11.15 -2.33
C PHE A 245 -0.77 11.56 -3.80
N GLY A 246 -1.81 11.09 -4.50
CA GLY A 246 -2.04 11.44 -5.90
C GLY A 246 -2.31 12.92 -6.08
N ARG A 247 -3.06 13.51 -5.14
CA ARG A 247 -3.34 14.95 -5.16
C ARG A 247 -2.09 15.76 -4.86
N LEU A 248 -1.29 15.31 -3.89
CA LEU A 248 -0.01 15.94 -3.55
C LEU A 248 0.92 15.98 -4.77
N MET A 249 1.17 14.83 -5.38
CA MET A 249 2.04 14.71 -6.56
C MET A 249 1.53 15.53 -7.75
N LYS A 250 0.20 15.56 -7.96
CA LYS A 250 -0.42 16.38 -9.00
C LYS A 250 -0.18 17.88 -8.77
N ASP A 251 -0.41 18.36 -7.56
CA ASP A 251 -0.27 19.78 -7.21
C ASP A 251 1.20 20.23 -7.37
N ILE A 252 2.17 19.43 -6.90
CA ILE A 252 3.61 19.70 -7.07
C ILE A 252 3.98 19.66 -8.56
N LEU A 253 3.58 18.63 -9.30
CA LEU A 253 3.89 18.50 -10.73
C LEU A 253 3.35 19.68 -11.53
N THR A 254 2.12 20.12 -11.23
CA THR A 254 1.48 21.26 -11.93
C THR A 254 2.28 22.54 -11.71
N ALA A 255 2.63 22.85 -10.46
CA ALA A 255 3.43 24.03 -10.15
C ALA A 255 4.80 24.01 -10.85
N ARG A 256 5.43 22.84 -10.96
CA ARG A 256 6.73 22.70 -11.63
C ARG A 256 6.62 22.82 -13.15
N LEU A 257 5.57 22.26 -13.76
CA LEU A 257 5.32 22.44 -15.20
C LEU A 257 5.10 23.91 -15.56
N GLU A 258 4.34 24.64 -14.72
CA GLU A 258 4.13 26.08 -14.89
C GLU A 258 5.45 26.87 -14.82
N GLN A 259 6.35 26.54 -13.88
CA GLN A 259 7.68 27.15 -13.78
C GLN A 259 8.54 26.90 -15.02
N LEU A 260 8.35 25.78 -15.70
CA LEU A 260 9.05 25.43 -16.94
C LEU A 260 8.38 26.02 -18.19
N GLY A 261 7.28 26.77 -18.03
CA GLY A 261 6.52 27.34 -19.15
C GLY A 261 5.80 26.27 -19.98
N MET A 262 5.49 25.12 -19.37
CA MET A 262 4.77 24.01 -19.98
C MET A 262 3.28 24.08 -19.63
#